data_AF-A0A968G0T2-F1
#
_entry.id   AF-A0A968G0T2-F1
#
_cell.length_a   1.000
_cell.length_b   1.000
_cell.length_c   1.000
_cell.angle_alpha   90.00
_cell.angle_beta   90.00
_cell.angle_gamma   90.00
#
_symmetry.space_group_name_H-M   'P 1'
#
loop_
_entity.id
_entity.type
_entity.pdbx_description
1 polymer ?
#
loop_
_entity_poly.entity_id
_entity_poly.type
_entity_poly.pdbx_seq_one_letter_code
_entity_poly.pdbx_strand_id
1 'polypeptide(L)'
;LPHFWGGWVGFLGYEAGRLFETLPPPKPGPRSWPDLWFMQVDRLLVYDHFTQTLKIIAAPEKSGTGKDYPRLAEEIRQRWDRIKCVLESCRVSPVAADLLPSPPLSPGFSNGGNGYRANLTRRDYLDRVRRVKAFIQEGDIYQANLAQRFETEFDGHPLDLYLELRRVNPSPFSAFLQADGGTVVSSSPERLVRVDGGAIETRPIAGTRPRGHSPESDRLLSAELLLNEKERAEHLMLVDLERNDLGRICRTGSVRVTDLMFLEQYSHVSHIVSNIAG
;
A
#
# COMPACT_ATOMS: atom_id res chain seq x y z
N LEU A 1 13.84 6.62 -18.78
CA LEU A 1 12.51 6.93 -18.19
C LEU A 1 12.45 6.35 -16.78
N PRO A 2 11.68 6.93 -15.84
CA PRO A 2 11.45 6.31 -14.52
C PRO A 2 10.77 4.95 -14.64
N HIS A 3 10.76 4.15 -13.56
CA HIS A 3 10.11 2.84 -13.53
C HIS A 3 8.65 2.89 -14.01
N PHE A 4 7.90 3.90 -13.55
CA PHE A 4 6.57 4.20 -14.07
C PHE A 4 6.61 5.50 -14.88
N TRP A 5 6.29 5.43 -16.16
CA TRP A 5 6.33 6.57 -17.10
C TRP A 5 5.00 6.76 -17.86
N GLY A 6 3.95 6.08 -17.43
CA GLY A 6 2.62 6.08 -18.03
C GLY A 6 1.99 4.68 -17.98
N GLY A 7 0.67 4.61 -18.04
CA GLY A 7 -0.05 3.34 -17.94
C GLY A 7 -1.35 3.48 -17.17
N TRP A 8 -1.74 2.44 -16.43
CA TRP A 8 -2.98 2.42 -15.64
C TRP A 8 -2.66 2.51 -14.15
N VAL A 9 -3.33 3.41 -13.44
CA VAL A 9 -3.21 3.57 -11.99
C VAL A 9 -4.60 3.45 -11.38
N GLY A 10 -4.73 2.66 -10.33
CA GLY A 10 -6.04 2.32 -9.79
C GLY A 10 -5.97 1.33 -8.64
N PHE A 11 -7.08 0.65 -8.40
CA PHE A 11 -7.19 -0.40 -7.40
C PHE A 11 -7.99 -1.59 -7.90
N LEU A 12 -7.71 -2.73 -7.27
CA LEU A 12 -8.52 -3.95 -7.31
C LEU A 12 -9.14 -4.12 -5.93
N GLY A 13 -10.47 -4.07 -5.85
CA GLY A 13 -11.21 -4.37 -4.63
C GLY A 13 -11.13 -5.86 -4.31
N TYR A 14 -11.23 -6.22 -3.03
CA TYR A 14 -11.15 -7.61 -2.57
C TYR A 14 -12.18 -8.53 -3.28
N GLU A 15 -13.37 -8.01 -3.55
CA GLU A 15 -14.44 -8.75 -4.22
C GLU A 15 -14.13 -9.10 -5.69
N ALA A 16 -13.14 -8.45 -6.31
CA ALA A 16 -12.64 -8.83 -7.64
C ALA A 16 -12.05 -10.24 -7.67
N GLY A 17 -11.71 -10.83 -6.51
CA GLY A 17 -11.31 -12.24 -6.40
C GLY A 17 -12.31 -13.22 -7.03
N ARG A 18 -13.59 -12.85 -7.06
CA ARG A 18 -14.67 -13.63 -7.71
C ARG A 18 -14.52 -13.78 -9.22
N LEU A 19 -13.74 -12.91 -9.85
CA LEU A 19 -13.43 -13.02 -11.28
C LEU A 19 -12.46 -14.17 -11.56
N PHE A 20 -11.72 -14.61 -10.54
CA PHE A 20 -10.68 -15.62 -10.65
C PHE A 20 -11.04 -16.91 -9.93
N GLU A 21 -11.86 -16.85 -8.88
CA GLU A 21 -12.20 -17.98 -8.01
C GLU A 21 -13.70 -18.10 -7.72
N THR A 22 -14.15 -19.32 -7.43
CA THR A 22 -15.56 -19.56 -7.05
C THR A 22 -15.77 -19.25 -5.57
N LEU A 23 -16.37 -18.09 -5.28
CA LEU A 23 -16.60 -17.62 -3.91
C LEU A 23 -18.10 -17.41 -3.60
N PRO A 24 -18.55 -17.66 -2.36
CA PRO A 24 -19.92 -17.35 -1.93
C PRO A 24 -20.29 -15.90 -2.19
N PRO A 25 -21.57 -15.56 -2.46
CA PRO A 25 -22.00 -14.19 -2.74
C PRO A 25 -21.55 -13.20 -1.64
N PRO A 26 -21.32 -11.92 -2.00
CA PRO A 26 -20.86 -10.94 -1.03
C PRO A 26 -21.93 -10.73 0.03
N LYS A 27 -21.53 -10.31 1.22
CA LYS A 27 -22.51 -9.91 2.23
C LYS A 27 -23.36 -8.76 1.67
N PRO A 28 -24.68 -8.79 1.85
CA PRO A 28 -25.55 -7.71 1.43
C PRO A 28 -25.20 -6.42 2.19
N GLY A 29 -25.23 -5.29 1.49
CA GLY A 29 -24.93 -3.97 2.03
C GLY A 29 -24.63 -2.96 0.92
N PRO A 30 -24.61 -1.65 1.21
CA PRO A 30 -24.26 -0.64 0.22
C PRO A 30 -22.81 -0.85 -0.21
N ARG A 31 -22.61 -1.26 -1.47
CA ARG A 31 -21.31 -1.23 -2.13
C ARG A 31 -21.11 0.19 -2.64
N SER A 32 -20.25 0.95 -1.96
CA SER A 32 -19.90 2.31 -2.38
C SER A 32 -18.82 2.37 -3.46
N TRP A 33 -18.16 1.24 -3.75
CA TRP A 33 -17.01 1.18 -4.64
C TRP A 33 -17.15 0.04 -5.65
N PRO A 34 -16.66 0.23 -6.89
CA PRO A 34 -16.57 -0.85 -7.88
C PRO A 34 -15.52 -1.89 -7.47
N ASP A 35 -15.63 -3.11 -8.03
CA ASP A 35 -14.65 -4.17 -7.79
C ASP A 35 -13.28 -3.84 -8.43
N LEU A 36 -13.25 -3.02 -9.49
CA LEU A 36 -12.04 -2.52 -10.13
C LEU A 36 -12.26 -1.05 -10.54
N TRP A 37 -11.26 -0.19 -10.33
CA TRP A 37 -11.24 1.16 -10.89
C TRP A 37 -9.81 1.52 -11.28
N PHE A 38 -9.63 2.00 -12.51
CA PHE A 38 -8.34 2.42 -13.03
C PHE A 38 -8.49 3.65 -13.92
N MET A 39 -7.56 4.58 -13.78
CA MET A 39 -7.37 5.70 -14.70
C MET A 39 -6.15 5.46 -15.59
N GLN A 40 -6.28 5.80 -16.87
CA GLN A 40 -5.13 5.87 -17.76
C GLN A 40 -4.37 7.16 -17.44
N VAL A 41 -3.10 7.02 -17.09
CA VAL A 41 -2.18 8.11 -16.76
C VAL A 41 -1.20 8.27 -17.91
N ASP A 42 -1.38 9.36 -18.66
CA ASP A 42 -0.50 9.77 -19.75
C ASP A 42 0.23 11.09 -19.46
N ARG A 43 -0.10 11.75 -18.33
CA ARG A 43 0.54 12.96 -17.81
C ARG A 43 1.09 12.70 -16.43
N LEU A 44 2.40 12.87 -16.24
CA LEU A 44 3.08 12.55 -15.00
C LEU A 44 4.03 13.67 -14.58
N LEU A 45 4.07 13.90 -13.27
CA LEU A 45 5.15 14.58 -12.57
C LEU A 45 5.88 13.54 -11.73
N VAL A 46 7.16 13.33 -12.03
CA VAL A 46 7.99 12.34 -11.33
C VAL A 46 9.10 13.07 -10.60
N TYR A 47 9.06 13.00 -9.27
CA TYR A 47 10.09 13.56 -8.42
C TYR A 47 11.03 12.45 -7.94
N ASP A 48 12.29 12.53 -8.34
CA ASP A 48 13.35 11.64 -7.89
C ASP A 48 14.02 12.24 -6.67
N HIS A 49 13.76 11.67 -5.50
CA HIS A 49 14.31 12.15 -4.23
C HIS A 49 15.83 12.00 -4.12
N PHE A 50 16.43 11.04 -4.83
CA PHE A 50 17.88 10.80 -4.79
C PHE A 50 18.63 11.86 -5.59
N THR A 51 18.16 12.11 -6.83
CA THR A 51 18.78 13.14 -7.69
C THR A 51 18.19 14.55 -7.46
N GLN A 52 17.14 14.67 -6.66
CA GLN A 52 16.37 15.89 -6.44
C GLN A 52 15.83 16.51 -7.75
N THR A 53 15.52 15.66 -8.74
CA THR A 53 15.04 16.11 -10.05
C THR A 53 13.54 15.92 -10.21
N LEU A 54 12.88 16.93 -10.78
CA LEU A 54 11.49 16.85 -11.22
C LEU A 54 11.44 16.63 -12.74
N LYS A 55 10.76 15.58 -13.17
CA LYS A 55 10.55 15.24 -14.58
C LYS A 55 9.07 15.38 -14.92
N ILE A 56 8.77 16.01 -16.04
CA ILE A 56 7.42 16.03 -16.62
C ILE A 56 7.40 15.05 -17.79
N ILE A 57 6.44 14.12 -17.77
CA ILE A 57 6.21 13.17 -18.86
C ILE A 57 4.81 13.41 -19.40
N ALA A 58 4.70 13.51 -20.72
CA ALA A 58 3.44 13.58 -21.43
C ALA A 58 3.47 12.60 -22.59
N ALA A 59 2.47 11.72 -22.65
CA ALA A 59 2.27 10.77 -23.73
C ALA A 59 0.99 11.14 -24.51
N PRO A 60 0.97 10.93 -25.84
CA PRO A 60 -0.26 11.11 -26.62
C PRO A 60 -1.28 10.01 -26.29
N GLU A 61 -2.58 10.34 -26.36
CA GLU A 61 -3.69 9.39 -26.11
C GLU A 61 -3.69 8.19 -27.07
N LYS A 62 -3.19 8.39 -28.29
CA LYS A 62 -3.06 7.35 -29.32
C LYS A 62 -1.59 7.20 -29.70
N SER A 63 -1.18 5.99 -30.08
CA SER A 63 0.15 5.74 -30.64
C SER A 63 0.35 6.64 -31.86
N GLY A 64 1.09 7.74 -31.67
CA GLY A 64 1.11 8.85 -32.59
C GLY A 64 2.17 8.69 -33.68
N THR A 65 1.90 9.24 -34.86
CA THR A 65 2.86 9.33 -35.98
C THR A 65 3.93 10.41 -35.76
N GLY A 66 4.23 10.78 -34.50
CA GLY A 66 5.10 11.90 -34.13
C GLY A 66 4.50 13.31 -34.29
N LYS A 67 3.31 13.44 -34.88
CA LYS A 67 2.66 14.74 -35.16
C LYS A 67 2.27 15.54 -33.91
N ASP A 68 2.02 14.86 -32.79
CA ASP A 68 1.63 15.49 -31.53
C ASP A 68 2.83 16.04 -30.74
N TYR A 69 4.06 15.74 -31.15
CA TYR A 69 5.27 16.12 -30.41
C TYR A 69 5.37 17.63 -30.15
N PRO A 70 5.16 18.53 -31.15
CA PRO A 70 5.22 19.98 -30.89
C PRO A 70 4.17 20.45 -29.87
N ARG A 71 2.95 19.88 -29.92
CA ARG A 71 1.86 20.20 -28.99
C ARG A 71 2.19 19.74 -27.57
N LEU A 72 2.70 18.52 -27.40
CA LEU A 72 3.08 17.98 -26.10
C LEU A 72 4.28 18.72 -25.51
N ALA A 73 5.25 19.11 -26.36
CA ALA A 73 6.40 19.91 -25.93
C ALA A 73 5.97 21.29 -25.42
N GLU A 74 5.01 21.92 -26.09
CA GLU A 74 4.40 23.17 -25.63
C GLU A 74 3.65 22.99 -24.30
N GLU A 75 2.85 21.93 -24.18
CA GLU A 75 2.14 21.59 -22.94
C GLU A 75 3.09 21.39 -21.76
N ILE A 76 4.19 20.66 -21.97
CA ILE A 76 5.24 20.46 -20.95
C ILE A 76 5.85 21.80 -20.55
N ARG A 77 6.15 22.69 -21.51
CA ARG A 77 6.74 24.00 -21.23
C ARG A 77 5.81 24.85 -20.38
N GLN A 78 4.53 24.95 -20.75
CA GLN A 78 3.53 25.70 -20.00
C GLN A 78 3.35 25.18 -18.57
N ARG A 79 3.32 23.85 -18.40
CA ARG A 79 3.25 23.23 -17.07
C ARG A 79 4.51 23.50 -16.25
N TRP A 80 5.67 23.44 -16.87
CA TRP A 80 6.95 23.74 -16.24
C TRP A 80 7.01 25.19 -15.75
N ASP A 81 6.55 26.14 -16.56
CA ASP A 81 6.52 27.57 -16.19
C ASP A 81 5.56 27.82 -15.03
N ARG A 82 4.41 27.15 -14.99
CA ARG A 82 3.49 27.19 -13.83
C ARG A 82 4.14 26.64 -12.57
N ILE A 83 4.79 25.49 -12.67
CA ILE A 83 5.48 24.86 -11.52
C ILE A 83 6.60 25.77 -11.02
N LYS A 84 7.40 26.37 -11.91
CA LYS A 84 8.41 27.35 -11.54
C LYS A 84 7.81 28.54 -10.80
N CYS A 85 6.74 29.12 -11.32
CA CYS A 85 6.07 30.25 -10.68
C CYS A 85 5.60 29.89 -9.26
N VAL A 86 5.00 28.71 -9.08
CA VAL A 86 4.61 28.21 -7.75
C VAL A 86 5.83 28.02 -6.85
N LEU A 87 6.87 27.33 -7.32
CA LEU A 87 8.08 27.09 -6.53
C LEU A 87 8.80 28.39 -6.15
N GLU A 88 8.86 29.36 -7.05
CA GLU A 88 9.41 30.69 -6.80
C GLU A 88 8.57 31.44 -5.78
N SER A 89 7.25 31.44 -5.92
CA SER A 89 6.34 32.06 -4.94
C SER A 89 6.46 31.43 -3.54
N CYS A 90 6.74 30.13 -3.46
CA CYS A 90 7.01 29.44 -2.21
C CYS A 90 8.41 29.74 -1.64
N ARG A 91 9.38 30.15 -2.47
CA ARG A 91 10.75 30.46 -2.05
C ARG A 91 10.92 31.87 -1.45
N VAL A 92 9.94 32.77 -1.60
CA VAL A 92 10.03 34.17 -1.11
C VAL A 92 9.72 34.31 0.40
N SER A 93 9.47 33.23 1.14
CA SER A 93 9.42 33.28 2.61
C SER A 93 10.55 32.44 3.22
N PRO A 94 11.70 33.04 3.59
CA PRO A 94 12.69 32.37 4.42
C PRO A 94 12.18 32.37 5.87
N VAL A 95 11.21 31.51 6.16
CA VAL A 95 10.84 31.14 7.53
C VAL A 95 10.85 29.62 7.59
N ALA A 96 11.89 29.10 8.24
CA ALA A 96 12.06 27.73 8.73
C ALA A 96 11.72 26.58 7.76
N ALA A 97 12.77 25.95 7.23
CA ALA A 97 12.70 24.62 6.62
C ALA A 97 12.35 23.50 7.64
N ASP A 98 12.03 23.86 8.89
CA ASP A 98 11.35 23.03 9.86
C ASP A 98 9.91 23.56 9.98
N LEU A 99 8.93 22.71 9.64
CA LEU A 99 7.50 22.97 9.74
C LEU A 99 6.97 23.96 8.68
N LEU A 100 6.50 23.43 7.54
CA LEU A 100 5.20 23.93 7.08
C LEU A 100 4.22 23.48 8.18
N PRO A 101 3.62 24.39 8.97
CA PRO A 101 2.45 24.00 9.71
C PRO A 101 1.41 23.72 8.63
N SER A 102 1.05 22.45 8.44
CA SER A 102 -0.30 22.15 7.96
C SER A 102 -1.23 23.04 8.78
N PRO A 103 -2.24 23.70 8.19
CA PRO A 103 -3.22 24.43 8.99
C PRO A 103 -3.63 23.49 10.13
N PRO A 104 -3.63 23.95 11.40
CA PRO A 104 -3.99 23.07 12.50
C PRO A 104 -5.31 22.42 12.09
N LEU A 105 -5.30 21.09 11.96
CA LEU A 105 -6.53 20.33 11.86
C LEU A 105 -7.41 20.91 12.96
N SER A 106 -8.56 21.47 12.57
CA SER A 106 -9.51 22.01 13.54
C SER A 106 -9.63 20.97 14.66
N PRO A 107 -9.54 21.37 15.95
CA PRO A 107 -9.42 20.42 17.04
C PRO A 107 -10.68 19.55 17.09
N GLY A 108 -10.61 18.39 16.44
CA GLY A 108 -11.69 17.43 16.26
C GLY A 108 -11.30 16.02 16.69
N PHE A 109 -10.09 15.82 17.22
CA PHE A 109 -9.80 14.62 18.02
C PHE A 109 -10.09 14.91 19.48
N SER A 110 -11.38 15.09 19.81
CA SER A 110 -11.85 14.96 21.16
C SER A 110 -11.74 13.48 21.56
N ASN A 111 -10.79 13.18 22.45
CA ASN A 111 -10.83 11.98 23.26
C ASN A 111 -12.08 12.05 24.16
N GLY A 112 -13.18 11.50 23.66
CA GLY A 112 -14.46 11.44 24.36
C GLY A 112 -15.45 10.57 23.59
N GLY A 113 -15.40 9.25 23.81
CA GLY A 113 -16.31 8.28 23.21
C GLY A 113 -16.09 8.09 21.71
N ASN A 114 -14.95 7.49 21.32
CA ASN A 114 -14.53 7.16 19.95
C ASN A 114 -15.68 7.13 18.94
N GLY A 115 -15.92 8.24 18.23
CA GLY A 115 -16.99 8.43 17.23
C GLY A 115 -16.91 7.53 16.00
N TYR A 116 -16.21 6.39 16.11
CA TYR A 116 -16.10 5.37 15.09
C TYR A 116 -17.21 4.32 15.26
N ARG A 117 -17.92 4.04 14.19
CA ARG A 117 -18.85 2.91 14.07
C ARG A 117 -18.12 1.69 13.56
N ALA A 118 -18.09 0.62 14.36
CA ALA A 118 -17.64 -0.69 13.94
C ALA A 118 -18.80 -1.47 13.27
N ASN A 119 -18.50 -2.24 12.22
CA ASN A 119 -19.50 -3.09 11.57
C ASN A 119 -19.80 -4.40 12.33
N LEU A 120 -18.99 -4.75 13.34
CA LEU A 120 -19.12 -5.96 14.15
C LEU A 120 -19.02 -5.59 15.63
N THR A 121 -19.80 -6.25 16.48
CA THR A 121 -19.57 -6.16 17.92
C THR A 121 -18.36 -7.01 18.32
N ARG A 122 -17.77 -6.71 19.49
CA ARG A 122 -16.69 -7.56 20.06
C ARG A 122 -17.13 -9.02 20.19
N ARG A 123 -18.39 -9.26 20.57
CA ARG A 123 -18.94 -10.61 20.70
C ARG A 123 -18.95 -11.32 19.35
N ASP A 124 -19.49 -10.67 18.32
CA ASP A 124 -19.56 -11.24 16.96
C ASP A 124 -18.16 -11.54 16.40
N TYR A 125 -17.19 -10.67 16.66
CA TYR A 125 -15.82 -10.88 16.22
C TYR A 125 -15.18 -12.09 16.92
N LEU A 126 -15.37 -12.23 18.24
CA LEU A 126 -14.89 -13.39 19.00
C LEU A 126 -15.56 -14.69 18.57
N ASP A 127 -16.85 -14.67 18.25
CA ASP A 127 -17.57 -15.83 17.73
C ASP A 127 -17.01 -16.26 16.37
N ARG A 128 -16.68 -15.30 15.48
CA ARG A 128 -15.97 -15.60 14.22
C ARG A 128 -14.59 -16.22 14.46
N VAL A 129 -13.82 -15.69 15.42
CA VAL A 129 -12.50 -16.25 15.77
C VAL A 129 -12.63 -17.69 16.29
N ARG A 130 -13.62 -17.98 17.14
CA ARG A 130 -13.89 -19.35 17.63
C ARG A 130 -14.21 -20.29 16.48
N ARG A 131 -15.05 -19.86 15.54
CA ARG A 131 -15.41 -20.65 14.36
C ARG A 131 -14.21 -20.94 13.46
N VAL A 132 -13.35 -19.95 13.21
CA VAL A 132 -12.09 -20.14 12.46
C VAL A 132 -11.19 -21.15 13.17
N LYS A 133 -11.05 -21.07 14.49
CA LYS A 133 -10.27 -22.05 15.26
C LYS A 133 -10.82 -23.47 15.15
N ALA A 134 -12.14 -23.63 15.12
CA ALA A 134 -12.76 -24.93 14.90
C ALA A 134 -12.40 -25.49 13.51
N PHE A 135 -12.51 -24.68 12.45
CA PHE A 135 -12.09 -25.09 11.11
C PHE A 135 -10.60 -25.46 11.02
N ILE A 136 -9.74 -24.74 11.75
CA ILE A 136 -8.30 -25.10 11.84
C ILE A 136 -8.11 -26.45 12.56
N GLN A 137 -8.85 -26.70 13.64
CA GLN A 137 -8.79 -27.97 14.39
C GLN A 137 -9.35 -29.15 13.58
N GLU A 138 -10.35 -28.91 12.75
CA GLU A 138 -10.95 -29.88 11.85
C GLU A 138 -10.08 -30.16 10.61
N GLY A 139 -9.08 -29.31 10.35
CA GLY A 139 -8.14 -29.45 9.24
C GLY A 139 -8.61 -28.84 7.92
N ASP A 140 -9.69 -28.04 7.93
CA ASP A 140 -10.25 -27.40 6.73
C ASP A 140 -9.36 -26.28 6.19
N ILE A 141 -8.70 -25.54 7.08
CA ILE A 141 -7.80 -24.42 6.75
C ILE A 141 -6.62 -24.40 7.70
N TYR A 142 -5.48 -23.87 7.25
CA TYR A 142 -4.32 -23.63 8.12
C TYR A 142 -4.41 -22.29 8.85
N GLN A 143 -4.93 -21.26 8.16
CA GLN A 143 -5.05 -19.89 8.67
C GLN A 143 -6.22 -19.17 7.99
N ALA A 144 -6.79 -18.19 8.69
CA ALA A 144 -7.68 -17.20 8.09
C ALA A 144 -7.43 -15.80 8.66
N ASN A 145 -7.37 -14.81 7.77
CA ASN A 145 -7.28 -13.41 8.13
C ASN A 145 -8.69 -12.81 8.26
N LEU A 146 -9.12 -12.60 9.51
CA LEU A 146 -10.39 -11.95 9.80
C LEU A 146 -10.21 -10.43 9.83
N ALA A 147 -11.09 -9.71 9.16
CA ALA A 147 -11.11 -8.25 9.13
C ALA A 147 -12.47 -7.70 9.58
N GLN A 148 -12.45 -6.46 10.10
CA GLN A 148 -13.64 -5.68 10.43
C GLN A 148 -13.48 -4.25 9.93
N ARG A 149 -14.60 -3.57 9.70
CA ARG A 149 -14.63 -2.21 9.16
C ARG A 149 -14.98 -1.22 10.28
N PHE A 150 -14.23 -0.13 10.33
CA PHE A 150 -14.51 1.03 11.16
C PHE A 150 -14.81 2.22 10.26
N GLU A 151 -15.77 3.06 10.67
CA GLU A 151 -16.24 4.22 9.93
C GLU A 151 -16.37 5.40 10.86
N THR A 152 -16.03 6.60 10.41
CA THR A 152 -16.31 7.86 11.10
C THR A 152 -16.67 8.92 10.08
N GLU A 153 -17.39 9.95 10.51
CA GLU A 153 -17.52 11.18 9.73
C GLU A 153 -16.16 11.89 9.70
N PHE A 154 -15.86 12.53 8.57
CA PHE A 154 -14.59 13.23 8.34
C PHE A 154 -14.84 14.47 7.50
N ASP A 155 -14.66 15.64 8.13
CA ASP A 155 -14.90 16.96 7.52
C ASP A 155 -13.61 17.65 7.03
N GLY A 156 -12.46 16.96 7.13
CA GLY A 156 -11.17 17.48 6.69
C GLY A 156 -10.93 17.30 5.19
N HIS A 157 -9.91 17.98 4.65
CA HIS A 157 -9.50 17.72 3.28
C HIS A 157 -8.74 16.37 3.21
N PRO A 158 -9.05 15.45 2.28
CA PRO A 158 -8.41 14.13 2.21
C PRO A 158 -6.87 14.19 2.06
N LEU A 159 -6.35 15.24 1.43
CA LEU A 159 -4.89 15.43 1.33
C LEU A 159 -4.24 15.65 2.70
N ASP A 160 -4.89 16.37 3.61
CA ASP A 160 -4.36 16.61 4.95
C ASP A 160 -4.27 15.30 5.73
N LEU A 161 -5.27 14.43 5.59
CA LEU A 161 -5.25 13.08 6.14
C LEU A 161 -4.08 12.26 5.59
N TYR A 162 -3.82 12.33 4.28
CA TYR A 162 -2.68 11.63 3.67
C TYR A 162 -1.34 12.16 4.19
N LEU A 163 -1.18 13.47 4.32
CA LEU A 163 0.05 14.09 4.83
C LEU A 163 0.31 13.68 6.28
N GLU A 164 -0.72 13.69 7.13
CA GLU A 164 -0.60 13.22 8.52
C GLU A 164 -0.32 11.72 8.60
N LEU A 165 -1.01 10.90 7.79
CA LEU A 165 -0.77 9.46 7.75
C LEU A 165 0.68 9.15 7.36
N ARG A 166 1.22 9.85 6.36
CA ARG A 166 2.61 9.71 5.91
C ARG A 166 3.60 10.16 6.99
N ARG A 167 3.25 11.16 7.81
CA ARG A 167 4.07 11.64 8.93
C ARG A 167 4.10 10.62 10.07
N VAL A 168 2.94 10.05 10.42
CA VAL A 168 2.79 9.12 11.55
C VAL A 168 3.30 7.72 11.20
N ASN A 169 2.98 7.22 10.00
CA ASN A 169 3.33 5.88 9.55
C ASN A 169 3.91 5.95 8.11
N PRO A 170 5.18 6.36 7.95
CA PRO A 170 5.81 6.39 6.64
C PRO A 170 6.00 4.98 6.09
N SER A 171 5.54 4.75 4.86
CA SER A 171 5.46 3.40 4.29
C SER A 171 5.84 3.37 2.81
N PRO A 172 6.53 2.31 2.33
CA PRO A 172 7.06 2.24 0.96
C PRO A 172 5.98 2.32 -0.13
N PHE A 173 4.75 1.88 0.15
CA PHE A 173 3.65 1.85 -0.82
C PHE A 173 2.50 2.76 -0.39
N SER A 174 2.84 4.00 -0.04
CA SER A 174 1.86 5.06 0.26
C SER A 174 1.17 5.56 -1.02
N ALA A 175 -0.13 5.81 -0.95
CA ALA A 175 -0.92 6.28 -2.09
C ALA A 175 -2.01 7.28 -1.67
N PHE A 176 -2.20 8.29 -2.52
CA PHE A 176 -3.36 9.18 -2.52
C PHE A 176 -4.00 9.07 -3.91
N LEU A 177 -5.20 8.51 -3.96
CA LEU A 177 -5.91 8.27 -5.21
C LEU A 177 -7.30 8.89 -5.14
N GLN A 178 -7.55 9.90 -5.96
CA GLN A 178 -8.85 10.51 -6.11
C GLN A 178 -9.59 9.81 -7.25
N ALA A 179 -10.67 9.11 -6.92
CA ALA A 179 -11.47 8.33 -7.84
C ALA A 179 -12.91 8.88 -7.91
N ASP A 180 -13.69 8.37 -8.86
CA ASP A 180 -15.09 8.76 -8.98
C ASP A 180 -15.88 8.24 -7.76
N GLY A 181 -16.41 9.15 -6.95
CA GLY A 181 -17.20 8.81 -5.77
C GLY A 181 -16.42 8.75 -4.45
N GLY A 182 -15.09 8.95 -4.45
CA GLY A 182 -14.33 9.08 -3.21
C GLY A 182 -12.81 9.14 -3.37
N THR A 183 -12.11 9.21 -2.23
CA THR A 183 -10.65 9.26 -2.20
C THR A 183 -10.09 8.09 -1.39
N VAL A 184 -9.11 7.39 -1.95
CA VAL A 184 -8.32 6.38 -1.25
C VAL A 184 -7.06 7.03 -0.69
N VAL A 185 -6.90 6.92 0.62
CA VAL A 185 -5.70 7.33 1.35
C VAL A 185 -5.09 6.08 1.96
N SER A 186 -3.85 5.76 1.60
CA SER A 186 -3.19 4.51 1.98
C SER A 186 -1.74 4.73 2.38
N SER A 187 -1.28 3.92 3.35
CA SER A 187 0.12 3.79 3.76
C SER A 187 0.46 2.30 3.92
N SER A 188 0.52 1.57 2.80
CA SER A 188 0.69 0.11 2.82
C SER A 188 2.16 -0.30 3.01
N PRO A 189 2.48 -1.12 4.03
CA PRO A 189 3.85 -1.61 4.27
C PRO A 189 4.24 -2.74 3.33
N GLU A 190 3.26 -3.44 2.78
CA GLU A 190 3.43 -4.67 2.03
C GLU A 190 3.07 -4.47 0.56
N ARG A 191 3.84 -5.12 -0.30
CA ARG A 191 3.61 -5.18 -1.73
C ARG A 191 3.02 -6.54 -2.07
N LEU A 192 1.92 -6.52 -2.80
CA LEU A 192 1.34 -7.73 -3.36
C LEU A 192 2.24 -8.36 -4.42
N VAL A 193 2.62 -7.60 -5.45
CA VAL A 193 3.47 -8.09 -6.54
C VAL A 193 4.15 -6.94 -7.28
N ARG A 194 5.35 -7.17 -7.82
CA ARG A 194 6.00 -6.30 -8.81
C ARG A 194 6.36 -7.11 -10.03
N VAL A 195 6.10 -6.55 -11.21
CA VAL A 195 6.51 -7.13 -12.50
C VAL A 195 7.41 -6.12 -13.19
N ASP A 196 8.61 -6.54 -13.59
CA ASP A 196 9.59 -5.71 -14.29
C ASP A 196 10.42 -6.56 -15.26
N GLY A 197 10.55 -6.12 -16.52
CA GLY A 197 11.36 -6.82 -17.52
C GLY A 197 11.00 -8.29 -17.78
N GLY A 198 9.77 -8.71 -17.47
CA GLY A 198 9.33 -10.11 -17.56
C GLY A 198 9.66 -10.97 -16.33
N ALA A 199 10.25 -10.39 -15.28
CA ALA A 199 10.39 -11.01 -13.96
C ALA A 199 9.25 -10.57 -13.05
N ILE A 200 8.80 -11.48 -12.19
CA ILE A 200 7.80 -11.19 -11.15
C ILE A 200 8.42 -11.39 -9.77
N GLU A 201 8.06 -10.55 -8.81
CA GLU A 201 8.46 -10.71 -7.42
C GLU A 201 7.33 -10.39 -6.45
N THR A 202 7.34 -11.09 -5.32
CA THR A 202 6.45 -10.89 -4.18
C THR A 202 7.26 -10.98 -2.88
N ARG A 203 6.74 -10.37 -1.82
CA ARG A 203 7.39 -10.32 -0.52
C ARG A 203 6.39 -10.59 0.60
N PRO A 204 6.23 -11.87 1.00
CA PRO A 204 5.35 -12.18 2.12
C PRO A 204 5.93 -11.61 3.40
N ILE A 205 5.06 -11.04 4.22
CA ILE A 205 5.39 -10.55 5.56
C ILE A 205 4.61 -11.38 6.58
N ALA A 206 5.31 -11.98 7.54
CA ALA A 206 4.68 -12.64 8.69
C ALA A 206 5.46 -12.40 9.97
N GLY A 207 4.78 -12.61 11.09
CA GLY A 207 5.34 -12.37 12.41
C GLY A 207 5.57 -10.88 12.67
N THR A 208 5.22 -10.44 13.86
CA THR A 208 5.37 -9.04 14.24
C THR A 208 5.88 -8.95 15.66
N ARG A 209 6.87 -8.09 15.89
CA ARG A 209 7.23 -7.61 17.23
C ARG A 209 7.33 -6.09 17.23
N PRO A 210 6.94 -5.43 18.33
CA PRO A 210 7.18 -4.01 18.49
C PRO A 210 8.69 -3.72 18.50
N ARG A 211 9.08 -2.51 18.11
CA ARG A 211 10.46 -2.04 18.31
C ARG A 211 10.78 -1.92 19.80
N GLY A 212 12.00 -2.28 20.18
CA GLY A 212 12.48 -2.15 21.55
C GLY A 212 12.67 -0.68 21.94
N HIS A 213 12.54 -0.38 23.23
CA HIS A 213 12.82 0.95 23.79
C HIS A 213 14.33 1.25 23.90
N SER A 214 15.18 0.25 23.65
CA SER A 214 16.64 0.35 23.64
C SER A 214 17.22 -0.57 22.55
N PRO A 215 18.45 -0.33 22.04
CA PRO A 215 19.08 -1.20 21.05
C PRO A 215 19.22 -2.66 21.52
N GLU A 216 19.40 -2.88 22.82
CA GLU A 216 19.50 -4.21 23.41
C GLU A 216 18.14 -4.92 23.45
N SER A 217 17.09 -4.24 23.92
CA SER A 217 15.73 -4.80 23.91
C SER A 217 15.23 -5.06 22.49
N ASP A 218 15.58 -4.19 21.53
CA ASP A 218 15.21 -4.36 20.12
C ASP A 218 15.88 -5.61 19.50
N ARG A 219 17.15 -5.86 19.84
CA ARG A 219 17.86 -7.08 19.42
C ARG A 219 17.22 -8.34 20.03
N LEU A 220 16.85 -8.30 21.31
CA LEU A 220 16.21 -9.43 21.98
C LEU A 220 14.84 -9.76 21.37
N LEU A 221 13.98 -8.74 21.16
CA LEU A 221 12.68 -8.92 20.53
C LEU A 221 12.81 -9.44 19.08
N SER A 222 13.79 -8.94 18.34
CA SER A 222 14.08 -9.39 16.98
C SER A 222 14.58 -10.83 16.94
N ALA A 223 15.45 -11.21 17.87
CA ALA A 223 15.93 -12.58 18.01
C ALA A 223 14.81 -13.54 18.43
N GLU A 224 13.95 -13.13 19.37
CA GLU A 224 12.77 -13.88 19.78
C GLU A 224 11.84 -14.13 18.58
N LEU A 225 11.57 -13.11 17.75
CA LEU A 225 10.76 -13.25 16.56
C LEU A 225 11.34 -14.30 15.58
N LEU A 226 12.64 -14.20 15.28
CA LEU A 226 13.30 -15.11 14.34
C LEU A 226 13.43 -16.54 14.87
N LEU A 227 13.46 -16.74 16.19
CA LEU A 227 13.57 -18.04 16.84
C LEU A 227 12.21 -18.64 17.19
N ASN A 228 11.12 -17.88 17.10
CA ASN A 228 9.78 -18.37 17.41
C ASN A 228 9.32 -19.39 16.36
N GLU A 229 9.26 -20.67 16.74
CA GLU A 229 8.90 -21.77 15.84
C GLU A 229 7.53 -21.59 15.20
N LYS A 230 6.56 -21.01 15.93
CA LYS A 230 5.21 -20.77 15.41
C LYS A 230 5.22 -19.71 14.31
N GLU A 231 5.84 -18.56 14.56
CA GLU A 231 5.93 -17.46 13.59
C GLU A 231 6.70 -17.90 12.33
N ARG A 232 7.77 -18.69 12.51
CA ARG A 232 8.51 -19.28 11.40
C ARG A 232 7.66 -20.26 10.58
N ALA A 233 6.89 -21.13 11.23
CA ALA A 233 6.03 -22.08 10.54
C ALA A 233 4.93 -21.36 9.74
N GLU A 234 4.31 -20.33 10.33
CA GLU A 234 3.35 -19.47 9.64
C GLU A 234 3.97 -18.78 8.41
N HIS A 235 5.18 -18.25 8.57
CA HIS A 235 5.91 -17.61 7.47
C HIS A 235 6.29 -18.58 6.34
N LEU A 236 6.77 -19.80 6.67
CA LEU A 236 7.09 -20.81 5.65
C LEU A 236 5.86 -21.19 4.84
N MET A 237 4.71 -21.33 5.49
CA MET A 237 3.45 -21.64 4.82
C MET A 237 3.10 -20.54 3.80
N LEU A 238 3.25 -19.26 4.15
CA LEU A 238 3.03 -18.16 3.18
C LEU A 238 4.04 -18.19 2.04
N VAL A 239 5.31 -18.48 2.33
CA VAL A 239 6.33 -18.61 1.29
C VAL A 239 5.98 -19.73 0.31
N ASP A 240 5.52 -20.88 0.80
CA ASP A 240 5.13 -22.00 -0.07
C ASP A 240 3.83 -21.73 -0.85
N LEU A 241 2.88 -20.99 -0.26
CA LEU A 241 1.68 -20.52 -0.96
C LEU A 241 2.07 -19.61 -2.14
N GLU A 242 2.87 -18.59 -1.89
CA GLU A 242 3.28 -17.62 -2.91
C GLU A 242 4.18 -18.26 -3.98
N ARG A 243 5.04 -19.21 -3.61
CA ARG A 243 5.78 -20.02 -4.59
C ARG A 243 4.84 -20.81 -5.51
N ASN A 244 3.78 -21.39 -4.97
CA ASN A 244 2.76 -22.08 -5.76
C ASN A 244 2.05 -21.12 -6.71
N ASP A 245 1.65 -19.94 -6.22
CA ASP A 245 0.95 -18.94 -7.02
C ASP A 245 1.83 -18.42 -8.17
N LEU A 246 3.09 -18.09 -7.90
CA LEU A 246 4.06 -17.73 -8.95
C LEU A 246 4.31 -18.91 -9.89
N GLY A 247 4.34 -20.14 -9.38
CA GLY A 247 4.51 -21.36 -10.18
C GLY A 247 3.44 -21.57 -11.26
N ARG A 248 2.23 -21.00 -11.09
CA ARG A 248 1.15 -21.07 -12.09
C ARG A 248 1.40 -20.20 -13.32
N ILE A 249 2.20 -19.14 -13.18
CA ILE A 249 2.38 -18.10 -14.21
C ILE A 249 3.82 -17.98 -14.70
N CYS A 250 4.80 -18.42 -13.92
CA CYS A 250 6.21 -18.38 -14.26
C CYS A 250 6.65 -19.60 -15.08
N ARG A 251 7.81 -19.50 -15.72
CA ARG A 251 8.40 -20.64 -16.43
C ARG A 251 8.75 -21.74 -15.42
N THR A 252 8.51 -23.00 -15.80
CA THR A 252 8.84 -24.14 -14.93
C THR A 252 10.31 -24.10 -14.51
N GLY A 253 10.55 -24.10 -13.20
CA GLY A 253 11.88 -24.03 -12.60
C GLY A 253 12.50 -22.62 -12.48
N SER A 254 11.80 -21.55 -12.88
CA SER A 254 12.29 -20.17 -12.71
C SER A 254 12.00 -19.59 -11.31
N VAL A 255 10.95 -20.06 -10.63
CA VAL A 255 10.56 -19.58 -9.30
C VAL A 255 11.59 -19.95 -8.23
N ARG A 256 12.10 -18.95 -7.52
CA ARG A 256 13.12 -19.08 -6.48
C ARG A 256 12.80 -18.17 -5.30
N VAL A 257 13.08 -18.67 -4.10
CA VAL A 257 13.18 -17.82 -2.90
C VAL A 257 14.58 -17.24 -2.88
N THR A 258 14.73 -15.94 -3.14
CA THR A 258 16.06 -15.30 -3.16
C THR A 258 16.56 -15.02 -1.76
N ASP A 259 15.63 -14.66 -0.86
CA ASP A 259 15.91 -14.32 0.53
C ASP A 259 14.85 -14.98 1.41
N LEU A 260 15.27 -15.79 2.38
CA LEU A 260 14.38 -16.55 3.25
C LEU A 260 14.51 -16.07 4.69
N MET A 261 13.37 -15.68 5.26
CA MET A 261 13.19 -15.37 6.68
C MET A 261 14.22 -14.38 7.26
N PHE A 262 14.39 -13.24 6.60
CA PHE A 262 15.21 -12.16 7.13
C PHE A 262 14.32 -11.17 7.89
N LEU A 263 14.95 -10.39 8.78
CA LEU A 263 14.25 -9.38 9.56
C LEU A 263 14.20 -8.06 8.79
N GLU A 264 13.01 -7.48 8.66
CA GLU A 264 12.84 -6.12 8.17
C GLU A 264 12.31 -5.21 9.28
N GLN A 265 12.97 -4.07 9.50
CA GLN A 265 12.66 -3.15 10.58
C GLN A 265 11.97 -1.91 10.04
N TYR A 266 10.77 -1.64 10.55
CA TYR A 266 10.01 -0.44 10.32
C TYR A 266 10.07 0.49 11.54
N SER A 267 9.46 1.67 11.43
CA SER A 267 9.48 2.70 12.49
C SER A 267 8.93 2.21 13.83
N HIS A 268 7.94 1.31 13.82
CA HIS A 268 7.25 0.86 15.04
C HIS A 268 7.28 -0.65 15.27
N VAL A 269 7.59 -1.43 14.24
CA VAL A 269 7.56 -2.90 14.29
C VAL A 269 8.70 -3.52 13.49
N SER A 270 9.00 -4.77 13.79
CA SER A 270 9.87 -5.65 13.00
C SER A 270 9.08 -6.86 12.51
N HIS A 271 9.37 -7.30 11.30
CA HIS A 271 8.71 -8.44 10.66
C HIS A 271 9.69 -9.48 10.12
N ILE A 272 9.22 -10.73 9.98
CA ILE A 272 9.90 -11.74 9.17
C ILE A 272 9.44 -11.53 7.73
N VAL A 273 10.41 -11.39 6.82
CA VAL A 273 10.16 -11.14 5.41
C VAL A 273 10.90 -12.18 4.58
N SER A 274 10.36 -12.49 3.41
CA SER A 274 11.08 -13.25 2.38
C SER A 274 10.90 -12.59 1.03
N ASN A 275 11.74 -12.95 0.07
CA ASN A 275 11.61 -12.48 -1.30
C ASN A 275 11.52 -13.69 -2.23
N ILE A 276 10.46 -13.72 -3.03
CA ILE A 276 10.19 -14.79 -3.99
C ILE A 276 10.12 -14.14 -5.36
N ALA A 277 10.89 -14.67 -6.30
CA ALA A 277 10.97 -14.16 -7.66
C ALA A 277 10.85 -15.29 -8.68
N GLY A 278 10.37 -15.01 -9.88
CA GLY A 278 10.24 -15.99 -10.96
C GLY A 278 10.25 -15.41 -12.35
#